data_AF-A0A1F8DVN3-F1
#
_entry.id   AF-A0A1F8DVN3-F1
#
_cell.length_a   1.000
_cell.length_b   1.000
_cell.length_c   1.000
_cell.angle_alpha   90.00
_cell.angle_beta   90.00
_cell.angle_gamma   90.00
#
_symmetry.space_group_name_H-M   'P 1'
#
loop_
_entity.id
_entity.type
_entity.pdbx_description
1 polymer ?
#
loop_
_entity_poly.entity_id
_entity_poly.type
_entity_poly.pdbx_seq_one_letter_code
_entity_poly.pdbx_strand_id
1 'polypeptide(L)'
;MHKHTKLLPYQRQELYRCWKMGETVTELSHRFSLSRPSVYAVIKKAKLGVFGNYSSMNYRYRSIYYGLRKLSRTERILAKKLERRERRLRRYEKQEPGELVHFDTKKLPVMLGESMRQPREYLHVAIDDFSRMLCADILPDKTSYASAIHLEEAIHFFPFAIQTAYSDNGSEYRGRADHPFVQSCTTHGIPQKFTKPQHPQTNGKAERVIKTIMTECFKRSGRQFRSRDDRRKFLYAYVAWYNQVRPHQSLKGISPLQRLELYLSRVQKESKL
;
A
#
# COMPACT_ATOMS: atom_id res chain seq x y z
N MET A 1 13.10 14.47 -19.66
CA MET A 1 12.50 15.60 -18.91
C MET A 1 11.07 15.82 -19.41
N HIS A 2 10.11 16.08 -18.51
CA HIS A 2 8.66 15.96 -18.74
C HIS A 2 8.10 16.94 -19.80
N LYS A 3 6.97 16.57 -20.44
CA LYS A 3 6.19 17.34 -21.45
C LYS A 3 5.71 18.75 -21.00
N HIS A 4 6.04 19.16 -19.77
CA HIS A 4 5.59 20.37 -19.10
C HIS A 4 6.72 21.18 -18.43
N THR A 5 7.98 20.94 -18.79
CA THR A 5 9.09 21.74 -18.28
C THR A 5 8.90 23.20 -18.72
N LYS A 6 8.59 24.09 -17.78
CA LYS A 6 8.49 25.53 -18.06
C LYS A 6 9.91 26.07 -18.16
N LEU A 7 10.33 26.47 -19.36
CA LEU A 7 11.59 27.20 -19.52
C LEU A 7 11.60 28.44 -18.62
N LEU A 8 12.73 28.64 -17.95
CA LEU A 8 13.06 29.86 -17.23
C LEU A 8 13.26 31.03 -18.21
N PRO A 9 13.12 32.30 -17.77
CA PRO A 9 13.22 33.45 -18.67
C PRO A 9 14.52 33.51 -19.49
N TYR A 10 15.66 33.24 -18.86
CA TYR A 10 16.96 33.23 -19.57
C TYR A 10 17.05 32.11 -20.62
N GLN A 11 16.45 30.94 -20.35
CA GLN A 11 16.42 29.83 -21.31
C GLN A 11 15.57 30.16 -22.54
N ARG A 12 14.55 31.02 -22.39
CA ARG A 12 13.75 31.51 -23.53
C ARG A 12 14.51 32.54 -24.36
N GLN A 13 15.30 33.39 -23.71
CA GLN A 13 16.20 34.33 -24.40
C GLN A 13 17.23 33.56 -25.22
N GLU A 14 17.86 32.56 -24.61
CA GLU A 14 18.87 31.74 -25.28
C GLU A 14 18.28 30.95 -26.44
N LEU A 15 17.11 30.31 -26.25
CA LEU A 15 16.40 29.62 -27.34
C LEU A 15 16.10 30.56 -28.52
N TYR A 16 15.67 31.80 -28.24
CA TYR A 16 15.39 32.78 -29.28
C TYR A 16 16.66 33.30 -29.97
N ARG A 17 17.76 33.45 -29.22
CA ARG A 17 19.08 33.80 -29.76
C ARG A 17 19.55 32.74 -30.74
N CYS A 18 19.54 31.47 -30.34
CA CYS A 18 19.89 30.34 -31.19
C CYS A 18 19.03 30.28 -32.46
N TRP A 19 17.71 30.48 -32.33
CA TRP A 19 16.81 30.54 -33.48
C TRP A 19 17.15 31.71 -34.44
N LYS A 20 17.51 32.88 -33.91
CA LYS A 20 17.95 34.03 -34.72
C LYS A 20 19.28 33.80 -35.43
N MET A 21 20.16 32.98 -34.86
CA MET A 21 21.44 32.57 -35.45
C MET A 21 21.29 31.47 -36.51
N GLY A 22 20.06 31.03 -36.82
CA GLY A 22 19.77 30.08 -37.90
C GLY A 22 19.49 28.65 -37.46
N GLU A 23 19.48 28.36 -36.15
CA GLU A 23 19.15 27.01 -35.68
C GLU A 23 17.68 26.63 -35.99
N THR A 24 17.50 25.42 -36.49
CA THR A 24 16.20 24.89 -36.84
C THR A 24 15.38 24.55 -35.60
N VAL A 25 14.05 24.54 -35.75
CA VAL A 25 13.13 24.18 -34.66
C VAL A 25 13.37 22.75 -34.16
N THR A 26 13.85 21.85 -35.02
CA THR A 26 14.20 20.47 -34.63
C THR A 26 15.42 20.47 -33.71
N GLU A 27 16.49 21.18 -34.07
CA GLU A 27 17.70 21.27 -33.24
C GLU A 27 17.41 21.90 -31.87
N LEU A 28 16.61 22.98 -31.84
CA LEU A 28 16.17 23.63 -30.61
C LEU A 28 15.29 22.72 -29.75
N SER A 29 14.45 21.90 -30.36
CA SER A 29 13.60 20.91 -29.67
C SER A 29 14.46 19.89 -28.92
N HIS A 30 15.52 19.39 -29.56
CA HIS A 30 16.48 18.46 -28.95
C HIS A 30 17.31 19.14 -27.86
N ARG A 31 17.94 20.29 -28.17
CA ARG A 31 18.82 21.02 -27.26
C ARG A 31 18.13 21.42 -25.95
N PHE A 32 16.90 21.92 -26.02
CA PHE A 32 16.16 22.35 -24.83
C PHE A 32 15.25 21.26 -24.24
N SER A 33 15.27 20.04 -24.79
CA SER A 33 14.38 18.93 -24.39
C SER A 33 12.90 19.33 -24.35
N LEU A 34 12.48 20.07 -25.38
CA LEU A 34 11.11 20.57 -25.52
C LEU A 34 10.40 19.87 -26.67
N SER A 35 9.07 19.96 -26.69
CA SER A 35 8.30 19.62 -27.89
C SER A 35 8.38 20.75 -28.92
N ARG A 36 8.41 20.44 -30.22
CA ARG A 36 8.37 21.43 -31.31
C ARG A 36 7.26 22.49 -31.14
N PRO A 37 6.00 22.14 -30.76
CA PRO A 37 4.98 23.14 -30.46
C PRO A 37 5.36 24.12 -29.34
N SER A 38 6.05 23.64 -28.31
CA SER A 38 6.57 24.50 -27.23
C SER A 38 7.65 25.46 -27.74
N VAL A 39 8.54 24.99 -28.62
CA VAL A 39 9.57 25.83 -29.26
C VAL A 39 8.92 26.93 -30.09
N TYR A 40 7.95 26.59 -30.95
CA TYR A 40 7.19 27.59 -31.72
C TYR A 40 6.46 28.60 -30.81
N ALA A 41 5.86 28.14 -29.71
CA ALA A 41 5.18 29.02 -28.77
C ALA A 41 6.16 29.98 -28.05
N VAL A 42 7.38 29.53 -27.75
CA VAL A 42 8.44 30.38 -27.18
C VAL A 42 8.91 31.39 -28.21
N ILE A 43 9.21 30.98 -29.44
CA ILE A 43 9.64 31.89 -30.53
C ILE A 43 8.57 32.94 -30.81
N LYS A 44 7.29 32.54 -30.91
CA LYS A 44 6.17 33.47 -31.15
C LYS A 44 6.08 34.55 -30.07
N LYS A 45 6.32 34.21 -28.80
CA LYS A 45 6.34 35.18 -27.69
C LYS A 45 7.61 36.01 -27.65
N ALA A 46 8.75 35.40 -27.97
CA ALA A 46 10.05 36.07 -28.01
C ALA A 46 10.12 37.12 -29.14
N LYS A 47 9.45 36.89 -30.29
CA LYS A 47 9.25 37.89 -31.34
C LYS A 47 8.52 39.15 -30.85
N LEU A 48 7.70 39.02 -29.81
CA LEU A 48 7.01 40.13 -29.14
C LEU A 48 7.81 40.69 -27.96
N GLY A 49 9.09 40.32 -27.83
CA GLY A 49 9.96 40.76 -26.74
C GLY A 49 9.67 40.10 -25.38
N VAL A 50 8.81 39.08 -25.32
CA VAL A 50 8.41 38.50 -24.02
C VAL A 50 9.12 37.20 -23.71
N PHE A 51 10.04 37.32 -22.76
CA PHE A 51 10.84 36.21 -22.22
C PHE A 51 10.40 35.80 -20.81
N GLY A 52 9.68 36.66 -20.08
CA GLY A 52 9.15 36.36 -18.75
C GLY A 52 7.94 35.42 -18.77
N ASN A 53 7.57 34.90 -17.59
CA ASN A 53 6.22 34.37 -17.40
C ASN A 53 5.26 35.56 -17.25
N TYR A 54 4.26 35.66 -18.11
CA TYR A 54 3.14 36.55 -17.84
C TYR A 54 2.45 36.10 -16.55
N SER A 55 2.23 37.03 -15.63
CA SER A 55 1.15 36.87 -14.66
C SER A 55 -0.15 36.76 -15.47
N SER A 56 -1.08 35.93 -15.02
CA SER A 56 -2.35 35.77 -15.72
C SER A 56 -3.03 37.14 -15.84
N MET A 57 -3.34 37.57 -17.07
CA MET A 57 -4.09 38.82 -17.29
C MET A 57 -5.54 38.72 -16.84
N ASN A 58 -6.03 37.50 -16.60
CA ASN A 58 -7.38 37.28 -16.12
C ASN A 58 -7.47 37.72 -14.65
N TYR A 59 -8.25 38.79 -14.43
CA TYR A 59 -8.42 39.49 -13.16
C TYR A 59 -8.74 38.55 -11.99
N ARG A 60 -9.50 37.48 -12.25
CA ARG A 60 -9.81 36.43 -11.27
C ARG A 60 -8.55 35.89 -10.59
N TYR A 61 -7.47 35.66 -11.34
CA TYR A 61 -6.23 35.07 -10.85
C TYR A 61 -5.26 36.08 -10.23
N ARG A 62 -5.46 37.38 -10.45
CA ARG A 62 -4.68 38.47 -9.82
C ARG A 62 -5.30 39.00 -8.53
N SER A 63 -6.55 38.66 -8.25
CA SER A 63 -7.20 39.05 -7.00
C SER A 63 -6.49 38.42 -5.80
N ILE A 64 -6.29 39.24 -4.76
CA ILE A 64 -5.81 38.78 -3.45
C ILE A 64 -6.67 37.61 -2.95
N TYR A 65 -7.99 37.70 -3.17
CA TYR A 65 -8.95 36.64 -2.86
C TYR A 65 -8.57 35.28 -3.48
N TYR A 66 -8.23 35.23 -4.77
CA TYR A 66 -7.84 33.97 -5.41
C TYR A 66 -6.50 33.45 -4.88
N GLY A 67 -5.54 34.34 -4.62
CA GLY A 67 -4.27 34.01 -3.99
C GLY A 67 -4.47 33.35 -2.63
N LEU A 68 -5.23 33.99 -1.75
CA LEU A 68 -5.59 33.48 -0.41
C LEU A 68 -6.35 32.16 -0.48
N ARG A 69 -7.29 32.01 -1.41
CA ARG A 69 -8.04 30.76 -1.60
C ARG A 69 -7.13 29.60 -2.01
N LYS A 70 -6.15 29.87 -2.88
CA LYS A 70 -5.15 28.87 -3.30
C LYS A 70 -4.17 28.54 -2.16
N LEU A 71 -3.75 29.54 -1.40
CA LEU A 71 -2.89 29.37 -0.23
C LEU A 71 -3.59 28.48 0.81
N SER A 72 -4.82 28.83 1.20
CA SER A 72 -5.65 28.04 2.14
C SER A 72 -5.83 26.59 1.68
N ARG A 73 -6.07 26.36 0.38
CA ARG A 73 -6.15 24.99 -0.16
C ARG A 73 -4.83 24.24 0.00
N THR A 74 -3.71 24.91 -0.24
CA THR A 74 -2.36 24.33 -0.13
C THR A 74 -2.03 24.01 1.32
N GLU A 75 -2.30 24.93 2.23
CA GLU A 75 -2.15 24.75 3.68
C GLU A 75 -2.97 23.56 4.17
N ARG A 76 -4.25 23.43 3.77
CA ARG A 76 -5.08 22.26 4.12
C ARG A 76 -4.48 20.95 3.61
N ILE A 77 -3.89 20.93 2.42
CA ILE A 77 -3.24 19.73 1.87
C ILE A 77 -1.98 19.39 2.68
N LEU A 78 -1.17 20.41 3.02
CA LEU A 78 0.05 20.23 3.81
C LEU A 78 -0.25 19.79 5.24
N ALA A 79 -1.23 20.40 5.90
CA ALA A 79 -1.72 20.01 7.22
C ALA A 79 -2.16 18.53 7.22
N LYS A 80 -2.98 18.11 6.23
CA LYS A 80 -3.37 16.69 6.09
C LYS A 80 -2.17 15.76 5.85
N LYS A 81 -1.13 16.21 5.15
CA LYS A 81 0.10 15.41 4.95
C LYS A 81 0.91 15.30 6.25
N LEU A 82 1.06 16.38 7.00
CA LEU A 82 1.73 16.40 8.30
C LEU A 82 1.02 15.51 9.30
N GLU A 83 -0.29 15.65 9.42
CA GLU A 83 -1.13 14.80 10.27
C GLU A 83 -0.98 13.32 9.90
N ARG A 84 -1.00 12.97 8.61
CA ARG A 84 -0.74 11.58 8.16
C ARG A 84 0.68 11.12 8.53
N ARG A 85 1.67 12.00 8.55
CA ARG A 85 3.06 11.69 8.91
C ARG A 85 3.19 11.47 10.42
N GLU A 86 2.65 12.36 11.25
CA GLU A 86 2.62 12.20 12.70
C GLU A 86 1.89 10.92 13.12
N ARG A 87 0.74 10.62 12.49
CA ARG A 87 0.03 9.36 12.71
C ARG A 87 0.84 8.12 12.31
N ARG A 88 1.73 8.20 11.32
CA ARG A 88 2.65 7.10 10.98
C ARG A 88 3.73 6.91 12.04
N LEU A 89 4.17 8.00 12.68
CA LEU A 89 5.18 7.98 13.73
C LEU A 89 4.62 7.43 15.05
N ARG A 90 3.34 7.67 15.34
CA ARG A 90 2.63 7.11 16.52
C ARG A 90 2.21 5.64 16.37
N ARG A 91 2.67 4.92 15.35
CA ARG A 91 2.33 3.50 15.21
C ARG A 91 3.01 2.71 16.33
N TYR A 92 2.21 2.06 17.16
CA TYR A 92 2.72 1.05 18.07
C TYR A 92 3.11 -0.20 17.26
N GLU A 93 4.23 -0.79 17.60
CA GLU A 93 4.63 -2.14 17.19
C GLU A 93 4.71 -2.95 18.49
N LYS A 94 4.20 -4.18 18.46
CA LYS A 94 4.39 -5.12 19.55
C LYS A 94 5.88 -5.41 19.78
N GLN A 95 6.23 -5.91 20.95
CA GLN A 95 7.64 -6.11 21.30
C GLN A 95 8.14 -7.50 20.93
N GLU A 96 7.20 -8.45 20.81
CA GLU A 96 7.48 -9.88 20.64
C GLU A 96 6.60 -10.48 19.53
N PRO A 97 7.10 -11.53 18.84
CA PRO A 97 6.30 -12.31 17.90
C PRO A 97 5.08 -12.93 18.59
N GLY A 98 3.92 -12.91 17.93
CA GLY A 98 2.72 -13.58 18.42
C GLY A 98 1.94 -12.81 19.49
N GLU A 99 2.48 -11.72 20.05
CA GLU A 99 1.79 -10.87 21.03
C GLU A 99 0.43 -10.35 20.50
N LEU A 100 0.36 -10.11 19.18
CA LEU A 100 -0.88 -9.74 18.50
C LEU A 100 -0.85 -10.21 17.05
N VAL A 101 -1.78 -11.08 16.67
CA VAL A 101 -1.93 -11.53 15.28
C VAL A 101 -3.23 -10.98 14.71
N HIS A 102 -3.12 -10.26 13.60
CA HIS A 102 -4.26 -9.63 12.93
C HIS A 102 -4.90 -10.59 11.93
N PHE A 103 -6.18 -10.87 12.11
CA PHE A 103 -7.02 -11.64 11.21
C PHE A 103 -7.93 -10.72 10.39
N ASP A 104 -8.08 -11.04 9.11
CA ASP A 104 -9.01 -10.35 8.20
C ASP A 104 -9.38 -11.26 7.02
N THR A 105 -10.55 -11.01 6.42
CA THR A 105 -11.01 -11.73 5.22
C THR A 105 -11.22 -10.79 4.04
N LYS A 106 -11.01 -11.31 2.83
CA LYS A 106 -11.30 -10.58 1.60
C LYS A 106 -11.95 -11.47 0.55
N LYS A 107 -13.18 -11.10 0.18
CA LYS A 107 -13.85 -11.66 -1.01
C LYS A 107 -13.01 -11.44 -2.27
N LEU A 108 -12.69 -12.53 -2.97
CA LEU A 108 -11.90 -12.50 -4.19
C LEU A 108 -12.77 -12.26 -5.44
N PRO A 109 -12.18 -11.69 -6.51
CA PRO A 109 -12.85 -11.63 -7.81
C PRO A 109 -13.06 -13.05 -8.38
N VAL A 110 -14.08 -13.19 -9.24
CA VAL A 110 -14.30 -14.40 -10.04
C VAL A 110 -13.12 -14.59 -10.95
N MET A 111 -12.76 -15.85 -11.18
CA MET A 111 -11.75 -16.16 -12.17
C MET A 111 -12.31 -15.98 -13.57
N LEU A 112 -11.41 -15.86 -14.55
CA LEU A 112 -11.79 -15.79 -15.96
C LEU A 112 -12.48 -17.11 -16.34
N GLY A 113 -13.69 -17.02 -16.90
CA GLY A 113 -14.50 -18.18 -17.28
C GLY A 113 -15.49 -18.67 -16.22
N GLU A 114 -15.44 -18.16 -14.98
CA GLU A 114 -16.46 -18.46 -13.97
C GLU A 114 -17.68 -17.54 -14.10
N SER A 115 -18.88 -18.10 -13.88
CA SER A 115 -20.11 -17.31 -13.85
C SER A 115 -20.19 -16.43 -12.60
N MET A 116 -20.75 -15.22 -12.75
CA MET A 116 -21.05 -14.32 -11.64
C MET A 116 -21.99 -14.94 -10.58
N ARG A 117 -22.73 -15.99 -10.94
CA ARG A 117 -23.65 -16.74 -10.06
C ARG A 117 -22.96 -17.79 -9.21
N GLN A 118 -21.71 -18.16 -9.52
CA GLN A 118 -20.97 -19.14 -8.72
C GLN A 118 -20.56 -18.56 -7.36
N PRO A 119 -20.46 -19.40 -6.30
CA PRO A 119 -19.97 -18.97 -5.01
C PRO A 119 -18.53 -18.46 -5.13
N ARG A 120 -18.25 -17.40 -4.36
CA ARG A 120 -17.01 -16.64 -4.42
C ARG A 120 -16.05 -17.18 -3.36
N GLU A 121 -14.79 -17.33 -3.73
CA GLU A 121 -13.77 -17.66 -2.73
C GLU A 121 -13.37 -16.44 -1.92
N TYR A 122 -12.87 -16.69 -0.72
CA TYR A 122 -12.45 -15.69 0.25
C TYR A 122 -10.99 -15.94 0.62
N LEU A 123 -10.19 -14.89 0.53
CA LEU A 123 -8.84 -14.85 1.05
C LEU A 123 -8.93 -14.60 2.56
N HIS A 124 -8.45 -15.55 3.34
CA HIS A 124 -8.24 -15.41 4.78
C HIS A 124 -6.77 -15.09 5.03
N VAL A 125 -6.53 -14.16 5.96
CA VAL A 125 -5.19 -13.67 6.28
C VAL A 125 -5.03 -13.61 7.78
N ALA A 126 -3.89 -14.10 8.27
CA ALA A 126 -3.35 -13.87 9.59
C ALA A 126 -1.96 -13.22 9.47
N ILE A 127 -1.74 -12.06 10.09
CA ILE A 127 -0.45 -11.37 10.05
C ILE A 127 0.01 -10.96 11.44
N ASP A 128 1.23 -11.34 11.80
CA ASP A 128 1.84 -10.95 13.06
C ASP A 128 2.16 -9.44 13.09
N ASP A 129 1.85 -8.80 14.21
CA ASP A 129 2.02 -7.36 14.42
C ASP A 129 3.50 -6.93 14.40
N PHE A 130 4.36 -7.77 15.00
CA PHE A 130 5.79 -7.56 15.19
C PHE A 130 6.60 -7.91 13.94
N SER A 131 6.70 -9.20 13.61
CA SER A 131 7.54 -9.73 12.54
C SER A 131 6.98 -9.49 11.14
N ARG A 132 5.67 -9.23 11.03
CA ARG A 132 4.92 -9.22 9.76
C ARG A 132 4.87 -10.55 9.04
N MET A 133 5.19 -11.64 9.73
CA MET A 133 5.02 -12.98 9.18
C MET A 133 3.54 -13.18 8.85
N LEU A 134 3.30 -13.73 7.65
CA LEU A 134 1.99 -13.83 7.02
C LEU A 134 1.63 -15.30 6.87
N CYS A 135 0.47 -15.69 7.39
CA CYS A 135 -0.25 -16.88 6.97
C CYS A 135 -1.47 -16.43 6.15
N ALA A 136 -1.74 -17.09 5.01
CA ALA A 136 -2.89 -16.76 4.20
C ALA A 136 -3.38 -17.98 3.44
N ASP A 137 -4.69 -18.10 3.30
CA ASP A 137 -5.33 -19.17 2.56
C ASP A 137 -6.57 -18.70 1.78
N ILE A 138 -7.01 -19.50 0.81
CA ILE A 138 -8.24 -19.28 0.05
C ILE A 138 -9.24 -20.36 0.42
N LEU A 139 -10.34 -19.94 1.04
CA LEU A 139 -11.45 -20.80 1.46
C LEU A 139 -12.72 -20.52 0.65
N PRO A 140 -13.65 -21.49 0.53
CA PRO A 140 -14.84 -21.35 -0.31
C PRO A 140 -15.86 -20.32 0.21
N ASP A 141 -15.77 -19.92 1.48
CA ASP A 141 -16.67 -18.98 2.13
C ASP A 141 -15.97 -18.16 3.23
N LYS A 142 -16.73 -17.27 3.87
CA LYS A 142 -16.31 -16.47 5.02
C LYS A 142 -17.12 -16.78 6.29
N THR A 143 -17.52 -18.03 6.46
CA THR A 143 -18.24 -18.45 7.67
C THR A 143 -17.29 -18.43 8.88
N SER A 144 -17.88 -18.46 10.07
CA SER A 144 -17.13 -18.64 11.32
C SER A 144 -16.34 -19.96 11.37
N TYR A 145 -16.83 -21.00 10.71
CA TYR A 145 -16.15 -22.29 10.58
C TYR A 145 -14.90 -22.18 9.69
N ALA A 146 -14.99 -21.52 8.54
CA ALA A 146 -13.84 -21.23 7.68
C ALA A 146 -12.79 -20.38 8.42
N SER A 147 -13.21 -19.36 9.17
CA SER A 147 -12.29 -18.58 10.00
C SER A 147 -11.62 -19.42 11.08
N ALA A 148 -12.32 -20.39 11.68
CA ALA A 148 -11.76 -21.28 12.69
C ALA A 148 -10.71 -22.22 12.08
N ILE A 149 -10.99 -22.80 10.90
CA ILE A 149 -9.99 -23.57 10.14
C ILE A 149 -8.75 -22.71 9.90
N HIS A 150 -8.91 -21.46 9.46
CA HIS A 150 -7.78 -20.60 9.20
C HIS A 150 -6.99 -20.23 10.47
N LEU A 151 -7.66 -20.13 11.63
CA LEU A 151 -6.97 -19.98 12.91
C LEU A 151 -6.12 -21.20 13.23
N GLU A 152 -6.65 -22.41 13.08
CA GLU A 152 -5.89 -23.65 13.24
C GLU A 152 -4.68 -23.67 12.28
N GLU A 153 -4.88 -23.35 11.00
CA GLU A 153 -3.78 -23.23 10.03
C GLU A 153 -2.71 -22.24 10.49
N ALA A 154 -3.11 -21.08 11.01
CA ALA A 154 -2.20 -20.06 11.51
C ALA A 154 -1.41 -20.54 12.74
N ILE A 155 -2.07 -21.25 13.66
CA ILE A 155 -1.43 -21.84 14.86
C ILE A 155 -0.33 -22.83 14.44
N HIS A 156 -0.61 -23.68 13.46
CA HIS A 156 0.36 -24.67 12.97
C HIS A 156 1.45 -24.03 12.10
N PHE A 157 1.14 -22.94 11.40
CA PHE A 157 2.05 -22.28 10.48
C PHE A 157 3.09 -21.39 11.18
N PHE A 158 2.70 -20.65 12.22
CA PHE A 158 3.61 -19.72 12.88
C PHE A 158 4.63 -20.46 13.76
N PRO A 159 5.91 -20.07 13.75
CA PRO A 159 6.93 -20.67 14.61
C PRO A 159 6.86 -20.19 16.07
N PHE A 160 5.76 -19.53 16.47
CA PHE A 160 5.52 -18.95 17.79
C PHE A 160 4.05 -19.08 18.15
N ALA A 161 3.76 -19.10 19.46
CA ALA A 161 2.38 -19.13 19.94
C ALA A 161 1.66 -17.79 19.70
N ILE A 162 0.40 -17.86 19.29
CA ILE A 162 -0.47 -16.69 19.15
C ILE A 162 -1.00 -16.32 20.54
N GLN A 163 -0.55 -15.21 21.10
CA GLN A 163 -1.00 -14.75 22.43
C GLN A 163 -2.31 -13.97 22.37
N THR A 164 -2.66 -13.37 21.23
CA THR A 164 -3.92 -12.66 21.06
C THR A 164 -4.32 -12.63 19.59
N ALA A 165 -5.56 -13.07 19.30
CA ALA A 165 -6.17 -12.90 17.99
C ALA A 165 -6.85 -11.53 17.90
N TYR A 166 -6.50 -10.74 16.89
CA TYR A 166 -7.04 -9.41 16.67
C TYR A 166 -7.81 -9.33 15.36
N SER A 167 -9.08 -8.96 15.39
CA SER A 167 -9.91 -8.88 14.18
C SER A 167 -10.86 -7.69 14.21
N ASP A 168 -11.57 -7.47 13.11
CA ASP A 168 -12.70 -6.56 13.10
C ASP A 168 -13.94 -7.20 13.77
N ASN A 169 -15.04 -6.44 13.86
CA ASN A 169 -16.29 -6.96 14.44
C ASN A 169 -17.11 -7.79 13.44
N GLY A 170 -16.47 -8.39 12.44
CA GLY A 170 -17.13 -9.26 11.47
C GLY A 170 -17.83 -10.45 12.14
N SER A 171 -18.97 -10.85 11.57
CA SER A 171 -19.74 -12.00 12.04
C SER A 171 -18.98 -13.32 11.93
N GLU A 172 -17.92 -13.36 11.13
CA GLU A 172 -17.01 -14.49 10.97
C GLU A 172 -16.01 -14.65 12.13
N TYR A 173 -15.82 -13.62 12.95
CA TYR A 173 -14.89 -13.61 14.08
C TYR A 173 -15.61 -13.45 15.42
N ARG A 174 -16.71 -12.68 15.43
CA ARG A 174 -17.43 -12.33 16.65
C ARG A 174 -18.73 -13.13 16.77
N GLY A 175 -18.87 -13.84 17.88
CA GLY A 175 -20.10 -14.56 18.24
C GLY A 175 -20.17 -14.92 19.72
N ARG A 176 -21.09 -15.83 20.04
CA ARG A 176 -21.26 -16.43 21.38
C ARG A 176 -20.25 -17.58 21.58
N ALA A 177 -20.29 -18.25 22.73
CA ALA A 177 -19.34 -19.32 23.07
C ALA A 177 -19.39 -20.54 22.11
N ASP A 178 -20.54 -20.78 21.49
CA ASP A 178 -20.77 -21.80 20.46
C ASP A 178 -20.27 -21.39 19.07
N HIS A 179 -19.81 -20.15 18.91
CA HIS A 179 -19.26 -19.68 17.64
C HIS A 179 -17.93 -20.40 17.33
N PRO A 180 -17.78 -21.08 16.18
CA PRO A 180 -16.63 -21.93 15.89
C PRO A 180 -15.27 -21.25 16.08
N PHE A 181 -15.11 -20.00 15.62
CA PHE A 181 -13.88 -19.25 15.82
C PHE A 181 -13.62 -18.94 17.31
N VAL A 182 -14.67 -18.62 18.07
CA VAL A 182 -14.55 -18.31 19.50
C VAL A 182 -14.17 -19.57 20.26
N GLN A 183 -14.79 -20.70 19.92
CA GLN A 183 -14.48 -21.99 20.49
C GLN A 183 -13.03 -22.40 20.22
N SER A 184 -12.55 -22.31 18.98
CA SER A 184 -11.14 -22.63 18.65
C SER A 184 -10.17 -21.70 19.40
N CYS A 185 -10.44 -20.39 19.44
CA CYS A 185 -9.68 -19.46 20.30
C CYS A 185 -9.64 -19.90 21.77
N THR A 186 -10.79 -20.26 22.35
CA THR A 186 -10.87 -20.71 23.74
C THR A 186 -10.13 -22.02 23.97
N THR A 187 -10.26 -23.00 23.07
CA THR A 187 -9.57 -24.30 23.15
C THR A 187 -8.04 -24.14 23.17
N HIS A 188 -7.51 -23.17 22.41
CA HIS A 188 -6.07 -22.89 22.35
C HIS A 188 -5.60 -21.83 23.36
N GLY A 189 -6.48 -21.33 24.23
CA GLY A 189 -6.14 -20.29 25.21
C GLY A 189 -5.80 -18.93 24.59
N ILE A 190 -6.32 -18.64 23.40
CA ILE A 190 -6.04 -17.41 22.64
C ILE A 190 -7.14 -16.38 22.91
N PRO A 191 -6.88 -15.31 23.70
CA PRO A 191 -7.85 -14.24 23.88
C PRO A 191 -8.07 -13.48 22.57
N GLN A 192 -9.32 -13.05 22.36
CA GLN A 192 -9.71 -12.23 21.21
C GLN A 192 -9.78 -10.76 21.57
N LYS A 193 -9.29 -9.90 20.67
CA LYS A 193 -9.43 -8.45 20.74
C LYS A 193 -10.02 -7.93 19.44
N PHE A 194 -10.91 -6.96 19.55
CA PHE A 194 -11.61 -6.40 18.39
C PHE A 194 -11.22 -4.95 18.13
N THR A 195 -11.37 -4.53 16.88
CA THR A 195 -11.33 -3.10 16.54
C THR A 195 -12.39 -2.32 17.32
N LYS A 196 -12.00 -1.16 17.86
CA LYS A 196 -12.96 -0.26 18.50
C LYS A 196 -13.92 0.30 17.44
N PRO A 197 -15.22 0.44 17.75
CA PRO A 197 -16.17 1.12 16.87
C PRO A 197 -15.61 2.48 16.42
N GLN A 198 -15.80 2.83 15.14
CA GLN A 198 -15.30 4.06 14.51
C GLN A 198 -13.75 4.19 14.41
N HIS A 199 -12.99 3.15 14.77
CA HIS A 199 -11.54 3.09 14.62
C HIS A 199 -11.05 1.89 13.77
N PRO A 200 -11.56 1.71 12.52
CA PRO A 200 -11.19 0.58 11.65
C PRO A 200 -9.68 0.54 11.31
N GLN A 201 -9.00 1.67 11.49
CA GLN A 201 -7.58 1.85 11.19
C GLN A 201 -6.65 0.94 12.03
N THR A 202 -7.16 0.39 13.12
CA THR A 202 -6.41 -0.50 14.02
C THR A 202 -6.13 -1.87 13.41
N ASN A 203 -7.01 -2.41 12.55
CA ASN A 203 -6.72 -3.61 11.75
C ASN A 203 -5.94 -3.31 10.45
N GLY A 204 -5.32 -2.12 10.36
CA GLY A 204 -4.68 -1.64 9.14
C GLY A 204 -3.48 -2.48 8.67
N LYS A 205 -2.95 -3.40 9.51
CA LYS A 205 -1.87 -4.33 9.12
C LYS A 205 -2.42 -5.43 8.21
N ALA A 206 -3.49 -6.11 8.62
CA ALA A 206 -4.17 -7.12 7.80
C ALA A 206 -4.74 -6.51 6.52
N GLU A 207 -5.46 -5.38 6.61
CA GLU A 207 -5.96 -4.71 5.40
C GLU A 207 -4.85 -4.32 4.41
N ARG A 208 -3.69 -3.90 4.95
CA ARG A 208 -2.56 -3.49 4.10
C ARG A 208 -1.93 -4.69 3.41
N VAL A 209 -1.76 -5.82 4.10
CA VAL A 209 -1.21 -7.02 3.46
C VAL A 209 -2.20 -7.59 2.44
N ILE A 210 -3.52 -7.56 2.71
CA ILE A 210 -4.54 -7.90 1.71
C ILE A 210 -4.38 -7.03 0.46
N LYS A 211 -4.25 -5.70 0.62
CA LYS A 211 -4.00 -4.79 -0.52
C LYS A 211 -2.71 -5.14 -1.26
N THR A 212 -1.66 -5.53 -0.54
CA THR A 212 -0.37 -5.96 -1.11
C THR A 212 -0.55 -7.25 -1.92
N ILE A 213 -1.16 -8.30 -1.36
CA ILE A 213 -1.46 -9.57 -2.04
C ILE A 213 -2.28 -9.31 -3.30
N MET A 214 -3.38 -8.55 -3.19
CA MET A 214 -4.23 -8.23 -4.34
C MET A 214 -3.48 -7.48 -5.45
N THR A 215 -2.50 -6.65 -5.10
CA THR A 215 -1.75 -5.85 -6.07
C THR A 215 -0.59 -6.62 -6.67
N GLU A 216 0.24 -7.26 -5.84
CA GLU A 216 1.46 -7.95 -6.24
C GLU A 216 1.16 -9.35 -6.76
N CYS A 217 0.46 -10.16 -5.97
CA CYS A 217 0.17 -11.56 -6.31
C CYS A 217 -0.85 -11.68 -7.44
N PHE A 218 -2.01 -11.01 -7.34
CA PHE A 218 -3.10 -11.24 -8.30
C PHE A 218 -3.15 -10.27 -9.49
N LYS A 219 -2.72 -9.01 -9.35
CA LYS A 219 -2.78 -8.02 -10.44
C LYS A 219 -1.49 -7.93 -11.24
N ARG A 220 -0.35 -7.74 -10.56
CA ARG A 220 0.94 -7.49 -11.23
C ARG A 220 1.59 -8.73 -11.83
N SER A 221 1.30 -9.92 -11.29
CA SER A 221 1.81 -11.17 -11.85
C SER A 221 1.35 -11.40 -13.30
N GLY A 222 0.22 -10.81 -13.71
CA GLY A 222 -0.38 -11.03 -15.03
C GLY A 222 -0.82 -12.47 -15.27
N ARG A 223 -0.77 -13.33 -14.24
CA ARG A 223 -1.03 -14.76 -14.35
C ARG A 223 -2.54 -14.99 -14.47
N GLN A 224 -2.94 -15.75 -15.47
CA GLN A 224 -4.27 -16.31 -15.56
C GLN A 224 -4.27 -17.67 -14.84
N PHE A 225 -5.14 -17.82 -13.84
CA PHE A 225 -5.26 -19.07 -13.09
C PHE A 225 -6.12 -20.06 -13.86
N ARG A 226 -5.65 -21.30 -13.97
CA ARG A 226 -6.36 -22.36 -14.69
C ARG A 226 -7.47 -22.99 -13.85
N SER A 227 -7.32 -22.96 -12.53
CA SER A 227 -8.28 -23.50 -11.57
C SER A 227 -8.16 -22.77 -10.23
N ARG A 228 -9.15 -23.00 -9.34
CA ARG A 228 -9.14 -22.49 -7.96
C ARG A 228 -7.94 -23.03 -7.19
N ASP A 229 -7.62 -24.30 -7.40
CA ASP A 229 -6.45 -24.97 -6.83
C ASP A 229 -5.12 -24.36 -7.30
N ASP A 230 -4.96 -24.07 -8.61
CA ASP A 230 -3.78 -23.36 -9.14
C ASP A 230 -3.63 -21.96 -8.50
N ARG A 231 -4.76 -21.25 -8.30
CA ARG A 231 -4.77 -19.96 -7.59
C ARG A 231 -4.32 -20.09 -6.14
N ARG A 232 -4.81 -21.10 -5.41
CA ARG A 232 -4.46 -21.37 -4.02
C ARG A 232 -2.98 -21.77 -3.88
N LYS A 233 -2.48 -22.67 -4.73
CA LYS A 233 -1.04 -23.05 -4.78
C LYS A 233 -0.14 -21.84 -5.07
N PHE A 234 -0.55 -20.97 -5.99
CA PHE A 234 0.20 -19.76 -6.28
C PHE A 234 0.23 -18.78 -5.10
N LEU A 235 -0.87 -18.67 -4.33
CA LEU A 235 -0.87 -17.90 -3.09
C LEU A 235 0.16 -18.44 -2.10
N TYR A 236 0.25 -19.76 -1.90
CA TYR A 236 1.24 -20.35 -1.00
C TYR A 236 2.68 -20.07 -1.41
N ALA A 237 2.99 -20.18 -2.71
CA ALA A 237 4.29 -19.80 -3.23
C ALA A 237 4.60 -18.32 -2.98
N TYR A 238 3.60 -17.44 -3.15
CA TYR A 238 3.74 -16.02 -2.85
C TYR A 238 3.95 -15.76 -1.36
N VAL A 239 3.24 -16.46 -0.46
CA VAL A 239 3.39 -16.32 0.99
C VAL A 239 4.79 -16.77 1.44
N ALA A 240 5.30 -17.88 0.89
CA ALA A 240 6.68 -18.33 1.15
C ALA A 240 7.70 -17.27 0.74
N TRP A 241 7.60 -16.74 -0.49
CA TRP A 241 8.44 -15.64 -0.96
C TRP A 241 8.30 -14.37 -0.11
N TYR A 242 7.08 -14.01 0.27
CA TYR A 242 6.78 -12.85 1.11
C TYR A 242 7.49 -12.95 2.47
N ASN A 243 7.43 -14.13 3.11
CA ASN A 243 8.01 -14.33 4.44
C ASN A 243 9.54 -14.46 4.41
N GLN A 244 10.10 -15.11 3.39
CA GLN A 244 11.52 -15.45 3.35
C GLN A 244 12.36 -14.37 2.67
N VAL A 245 11.87 -13.77 1.59
CA VAL A 245 12.71 -12.98 0.65
C VAL A 245 12.27 -11.53 0.52
N ARG A 246 10.96 -11.25 0.54
CA ARG A 246 10.43 -9.92 0.22
C ARG A 246 10.95 -8.87 1.22
N PRO A 247 11.52 -7.73 0.77
CA PRO A 247 11.93 -6.66 1.68
C PRO A 247 10.73 -5.81 2.15
N HIS A 248 10.70 -5.49 3.45
CA HIS A 248 9.64 -4.69 4.06
C HIS A 248 10.13 -3.34 4.53
N GLN A 249 9.58 -2.25 3.95
CA GLN A 249 9.90 -0.89 4.40
C GLN A 249 9.57 -0.66 5.89
N SER A 250 8.51 -1.29 6.40
CA SER A 250 8.17 -1.22 7.83
C SER A 250 9.18 -1.92 8.72
N LEU A 251 9.98 -2.83 8.17
CA LEU A 251 11.03 -3.57 8.87
C LEU A 251 12.43 -3.08 8.46
N LYS A 252 12.56 -1.83 8.01
CA LYS A 252 13.85 -1.27 7.55
C LYS A 252 14.52 -2.07 6.41
N GLY A 253 13.73 -2.76 5.60
CA GLY A 253 14.20 -3.44 4.38
C GLY A 253 14.45 -4.95 4.52
N ILE A 254 14.32 -5.53 5.72
CA ILE A 254 14.49 -6.99 5.92
C ILE A 254 13.18 -7.76 5.67
N SER A 255 13.28 -9.08 5.51
CA SER A 255 12.11 -9.97 5.40
C SER A 255 11.51 -10.31 6.77
N PRO A 256 10.25 -10.78 6.82
CA PRO A 256 9.63 -11.23 8.07
C PRO A 256 10.41 -12.32 8.80
N LEU A 257 10.97 -13.29 8.06
CA LEU A 257 11.78 -14.35 8.65
C LEU A 257 13.06 -13.80 9.29
N GLN A 258 13.79 -12.92 8.57
CA GLN A 258 14.97 -12.25 9.12
C GLN A 258 14.66 -11.46 10.39
N ARG A 259 13.49 -10.80 10.45
CA ARG A 259 13.04 -10.09 11.65
C ARG A 259 12.87 -11.02 12.85
N LEU A 260 12.36 -12.24 12.63
CA LEU A 260 12.24 -13.27 13.66
C LEU A 260 13.61 -13.81 14.10
N GLU A 261 14.48 -14.14 13.16
CA GLU A 261 15.84 -14.63 13.44
C GLU A 261 16.63 -13.63 14.31
N LEU A 262 16.53 -12.33 14.01
CA LEU A 262 17.15 -11.27 14.80
C LEU A 262 16.56 -11.19 16.22
N TYR A 263 15.25 -11.38 16.37
CA TYR A 263 14.61 -11.41 17.69
C TYR A 263 15.10 -12.62 18.51
N LEU A 264 15.08 -13.82 17.92
CA LEU A 264 15.56 -15.04 18.59
C LEU A 264 17.04 -14.92 19.00
N SER A 265 17.88 -14.36 18.13
CA SER A 265 19.29 -14.10 18.43
C SER A 265 19.50 -13.12 19.58
N ARG A 266 18.60 -12.14 19.75
CA ARG A 266 18.63 -11.19 20.86
C ARG A 266 18.23 -11.87 22.17
N VAL A 267 17.11 -12.60 22.17
CA VAL A 267 16.60 -13.31 23.37
C VAL A 267 17.62 -14.32 23.86
N GLN A 268 18.25 -15.09 22.96
CA GLN A 268 19.30 -16.05 23.34
C GLN A 268 20.53 -15.41 23.98
N LYS A 269 20.87 -14.17 23.64
CA LYS A 269 21.97 -13.43 24.28
C LYS A 269 21.57 -12.95 25.67
N GLU A 270 20.35 -12.46 25.82
CA GLU A 270 19.79 -11.99 27.10
C GLU A 270 19.63 -13.14 28.10
N SER A 271 19.26 -14.34 27.66
CA SER A 271 19.15 -15.53 28.53
C SER A 271 20.48 -16.14 28.97
N LYS A 272 21.60 -15.71 28.39
CA LYS A 272 22.96 -16.19 28.75
C LYS A 272 23.72 -15.24 29.70
N LEU A 273 23.13 -14.09 30.00
CA LEU A 273 23.61 -13.11 30.97
C LEU A 273 22.88 -13.33 32.31
#